data_AF-A0A6I4YN65-F1
#
_entry.id   AF-A0A6I4YN65-F1
#
_cell.length_a   1.000
_cell.length_b   1.000
_cell.length_c   1.000
_cell.angle_alpha   90.00
_cell.angle_beta   90.00
_cell.angle_gamma   90.00
#
_symmetry.space_group_name_H-M   'P 1'
#
loop_
_entity.id
_entity.type
_entity.pdbx_description
1 polymer ?
#
loop_
_entity_poly.entity_id
_entity_poly.type
_entity_poly.pdbx_seq_one_letter_code
_entity_poly.pdbx_strand_id
1 'polypeptide(L)'
;MDSVFVDVTDTAGIDTAELDRLLPNIEAAAAHLDLAALDLIARRVAAIAERHVGRLRVGHLVRRVDRQLRLRRAQVARRLGQPL
;
A
#
# COMPACT_ATOMS: atom_id res chain seq x y z
N MET A 1 -25.74 -27.10 0.37
CA MET A 1 -25.03 -26.29 -0.65
C MET A 1 -25.37 -24.83 -0.41
N ASP A 2 -24.47 -23.94 -0.82
CA ASP A 2 -24.59 -22.47 -0.83
C ASP A 2 -24.29 -21.67 0.45
N SER A 3 -23.00 -21.44 0.69
CA SER A 3 -22.51 -20.18 1.26
C SER A 3 -21.07 -19.92 0.82
N VAL A 4 -20.88 -19.67 -0.48
CA VAL A 4 -19.59 -19.27 -1.09
C VAL A 4 -19.55 -17.76 -1.38
N PHE A 5 -20.63 -17.02 -1.09
CA PHE A 5 -20.76 -15.59 -1.43
C PHE A 5 -20.42 -14.61 -0.28
N VAL A 6 -20.08 -15.09 0.92
CA VAL A 6 -19.80 -14.22 2.09
C VAL A 6 -18.34 -13.74 2.14
N ASP A 7 -17.39 -14.51 1.62
CA ASP A 7 -15.94 -14.28 1.87
C ASP A 7 -15.31 -13.20 0.96
N VAL A 8 -15.84 -13.08 -0.26
CA VAL A 8 -15.30 -12.18 -1.31
C VAL A 8 -15.68 -10.71 -1.09
N THR A 9 -16.73 -10.45 -0.32
CA THR A 9 -17.16 -9.08 0.02
C THR A 9 -16.35 -8.50 1.18
N ASP A 10 -15.97 -9.35 2.14
CA ASP A 10 -15.22 -8.93 3.33
C ASP A 10 -13.74 -8.68 3.02
N THR A 11 -13.12 -9.52 2.19
CA THR A 11 -11.69 -9.40 1.83
C THR A 11 -11.33 -8.03 1.25
N ALA A 12 -12.16 -7.48 0.36
CA ALA A 12 -11.91 -6.14 -0.17
C ALA A 12 -12.15 -5.04 0.86
N GLY A 13 -13.12 -5.20 1.76
CA GLY A 13 -13.34 -4.28 2.87
C GLY A 13 -12.09 -4.19 3.75
N ILE A 14 -11.58 -5.34 4.16
CA ILE A 14 -10.35 -5.49 4.94
C ILE A 14 -9.17 -4.85 4.20
N ASP A 15 -8.96 -5.17 2.93
CA ASP A 15 -7.84 -4.65 2.14
C ASP A 15 -7.95 -3.13 1.92
N THR A 16 -9.16 -2.57 1.76
CA THR A 16 -9.34 -1.11 1.71
C THR A 16 -9.01 -0.44 3.05
N ALA A 17 -9.46 -0.99 4.17
CA ALA A 17 -9.15 -0.48 5.50
C ALA A 17 -7.66 -0.65 5.84
N GLU A 18 -7.00 -1.66 5.29
CA GLU A 18 -5.55 -1.81 5.38
C GLU A 18 -4.83 -0.70 4.58
N LEU A 19 -5.21 -0.47 3.31
CA LEU A 19 -4.62 0.58 2.48
C LEU A 19 -4.71 1.97 3.13
N ASP A 20 -5.83 2.28 3.79
CA ASP A 20 -5.99 3.55 4.52
C ASP A 20 -5.04 3.64 5.74
N ARG A 21 -4.79 2.52 6.43
CA ARG A 21 -3.84 2.44 7.56
C ARG A 21 -2.37 2.51 7.12
N LEU A 22 -2.05 2.20 5.86
CA LEU A 22 -0.67 2.28 5.36
C LEU A 22 -0.18 3.73 5.20
N LEU A 23 -1.08 4.69 4.97
CA LEU A 23 -0.70 6.10 4.80
C LEU A 23 0.07 6.69 6.00
N PRO A 24 -0.42 6.61 7.25
CA PRO A 24 0.35 7.07 8.40
C PRO A 24 1.65 6.28 8.61
N ASN A 25 1.68 4.99 8.27
CA ASN A 25 2.89 4.16 8.37
C ASN A 25 3.98 4.60 7.38
N ILE A 26 3.59 5.01 6.18
CA ILE A 26 4.51 5.58 5.17
C ILE A 26 5.12 6.87 5.69
N GLU A 27 4.32 7.76 6.29
CA GLU A 27 4.81 9.00 6.89
C GLU A 27 5.77 8.73 8.04
N ALA A 28 5.44 7.79 8.92
CA ALA A 28 6.30 7.38 10.02
C ALA A 28 7.63 6.80 9.52
N ALA A 29 7.61 5.86 8.58
CA ALA A 29 8.82 5.27 8.01
C ALA A 29 9.71 6.34 7.33
N ALA A 30 9.10 7.26 6.57
CA ALA A 30 9.81 8.34 5.92
C ALA A 30 10.45 9.33 6.90
N ALA A 31 9.79 9.61 8.03
CA ALA A 31 10.34 10.46 9.09
C ALA A 31 11.61 9.84 9.72
N HIS A 32 11.65 8.51 9.86
CA HIS A 32 12.80 7.77 10.39
C HIS A 32 13.83 7.37 9.31
N LEU A 33 13.65 7.81 8.05
CA LEU A 33 14.49 7.45 6.91
C LEU A 33 14.60 5.92 6.68
N ASP A 34 13.58 5.17 7.05
CA ASP A 34 13.56 3.71 6.95
C ASP A 34 13.10 3.25 5.57
N LEU A 35 14.06 3.05 4.66
CA LEU A 35 13.80 2.52 3.32
C LEU A 35 13.29 1.08 3.34
N ALA A 36 13.75 0.25 4.28
CA ALA A 36 13.35 -1.15 4.34
C ALA A 36 11.87 -1.28 4.71
N ALA A 37 11.38 -0.44 5.64
CA ALA A 37 9.97 -0.35 5.96
C ALA A 37 9.13 0.13 4.76
N LEU A 38 9.59 1.16 4.02
CA LEU A 38 8.90 1.62 2.81
C LEU A 38 8.80 0.52 1.74
N ASP A 39 9.85 -0.29 1.58
CA ASP A 39 9.86 -1.42 0.65
C ASP A 39 8.93 -2.57 1.07
N LEU A 40 8.83 -2.82 2.37
CA LEU A 40 7.85 -3.78 2.91
C LEU A 40 6.42 -3.32 2.62
N ILE A 41 6.13 -2.04 2.84
CA ILE A 41 4.82 -1.45 2.53
C ILE A 41 4.53 -1.56 1.03
N ALA A 42 5.52 -1.28 0.17
CA ALA A 42 5.37 -1.41 -1.29
C ALA A 42 5.02 -2.85 -1.71
N ARG A 43 5.70 -3.86 -1.15
CA ARG A 43 5.36 -5.27 -1.38
C ARG A 43 3.94 -5.60 -0.94
N ARG A 44 3.49 -5.06 0.19
CA ARG A 44 2.13 -5.28 0.70
C ARG A 44 1.07 -4.66 -0.21
N VAL A 45 1.30 -3.45 -0.70
CA VAL A 45 0.42 -2.76 -1.66
C VAL A 45 0.33 -3.53 -2.98
N ALA A 46 1.45 -4.06 -3.49
CA ALA A 46 1.46 -4.91 -4.69
C ALA A 46 0.62 -6.18 -4.50
N ALA A 47 0.78 -6.87 -3.37
CA ALA A 47 -0.01 -8.06 -3.07
C ALA A 47 -1.52 -7.78 -2.98
N ILE A 48 -1.93 -6.61 -2.46
CA ILE A 48 -3.34 -6.19 -2.46
C ILE A 48 -3.83 -5.90 -3.89
N ALA A 49 -3.00 -5.25 -4.70
CA ALA A 49 -3.33 -4.95 -6.09
C ALA A 49 -3.55 -6.22 -6.94
N GLU A 50 -2.68 -7.23 -6.75
CA GLU A 50 -2.78 -8.53 -7.42
C GLU A 50 -4.04 -9.30 -7.03
N ARG A 51 -4.48 -9.21 -5.77
CA ARG A 51 -5.74 -9.86 -5.31
C ARG A 51 -6.99 -9.23 -5.90
N HIS A 52 -6.97 -7.94 -6.22
CA HIS A 52 -8.16 -7.16 -6.59
C HIS A 52 -8.12 -6.59 -8.00
N VAL A 53 -7.70 -7.42 -8.97
CA VAL A 53 -7.72 -7.06 -10.40
C VAL A 53 -9.15 -6.74 -10.83
N GLY A 54 -9.40 -5.49 -11.24
CA GLY A 54 -10.71 -5.03 -11.72
C GLY A 54 -11.61 -4.36 -10.68
N ARG A 55 -11.25 -4.32 -9.38
CA ARG A 55 -12.01 -3.54 -8.40
C ARG A 55 -11.59 -2.07 -8.39
N LEU A 56 -12.43 -1.21 -8.98
CA LEU A 56 -12.14 0.22 -9.16
C LEU A 56 -11.79 0.94 -7.84
N ARG A 57 -12.53 0.68 -6.75
CA ARG A 57 -12.29 1.31 -5.44
C ARG A 57 -10.93 0.94 -4.86
N VAL A 58 -10.60 -0.36 -4.83
CA VAL A 58 -9.30 -0.85 -4.36
C VAL A 58 -8.19 -0.29 -5.25
N GLY A 59 -8.36 -0.34 -6.58
CA GLY A 59 -7.39 0.21 -7.53
C GLY A 59 -7.14 1.71 -7.36
N HIS A 60 -8.16 2.50 -7.02
CA HIS A 60 -7.98 3.92 -6.70
C HIS A 60 -7.13 4.12 -5.44
N LEU A 61 -7.40 3.36 -4.37
CA LEU A 61 -6.65 3.43 -3.12
C LEU A 61 -5.20 2.96 -3.29
N VAL A 62 -4.98 1.85 -3.99
CA VAL A 62 -3.65 1.34 -4.35
C VAL A 62 -2.84 2.43 -5.07
N ARG A 63 -3.42 3.08 -6.10
CA ARG A 63 -2.75 4.18 -6.82
C ARG A 63 -2.39 5.36 -5.92
N ARG A 64 -3.28 5.72 -4.98
CA ARG A 64 -3.02 6.80 -4.01
C ARG A 64 -1.85 6.45 -3.10
N VAL A 65 -1.85 5.25 -2.53
CA VAL A 65 -0.80 4.77 -1.62
C VAL A 65 0.54 4.63 -2.36
N ASP A 66 0.54 4.04 -3.56
CA ASP A 66 1.74 3.87 -4.40
C ASP A 66 2.36 5.24 -4.77
N ARG A 67 1.54 6.23 -5.13
CA ARG A 67 2.03 7.59 -5.39
C ARG A 67 2.72 8.17 -4.16
N GLN A 68 2.15 8.00 -2.97
CA GLN A 68 2.74 8.51 -1.72
C GLN A 68 4.04 7.77 -1.36
N LEU A 69 4.08 6.44 -1.54
CA LEU A 69 5.29 5.64 -1.40
C LEU A 69 6.43 6.14 -2.29
N ARG A 70 6.17 6.32 -3.59
CA ARG A 70 7.19 6.81 -4.54
C ARG A 70 7.72 8.18 -4.13
N LEU A 71 6.85 9.10 -3.74
CA LEU A 71 7.24 10.44 -3.30
C LEU A 71 8.11 10.39 -2.04
N ARG A 72 7.71 9.61 -1.03
CA ARG A 72 8.44 9.49 0.23
C ARG A 72 9.74 8.73 0.08
N ARG A 73 9.76 7.63 -0.67
CA ARG A 73 10.98 6.90 -1.01
C ARG A 73 11.97 7.81 -1.73
N ALA A 74 11.51 8.63 -2.68
CA ALA A 74 12.36 9.60 -3.36
C ALA A 74 12.88 10.72 -2.45
N GLN A 75 12.10 11.13 -1.44
CA GLN A 75 12.54 12.06 -0.41
C GLN A 75 13.61 11.43 0.50
N VAL A 76 13.39 10.21 0.97
CA VAL A 76 14.31 9.49 1.87
C VAL A 76 15.63 9.18 1.16
N ALA A 77 15.59 8.61 -0.05
CA ALA A 77 16.79 8.32 -0.82
C ALA A 77 17.63 9.57 -1.10
N ARG A 78 16.99 10.71 -1.43
CA ARG A 78 17.70 12.00 -1.56
C ARG A 78 18.39 12.44 -0.26
N ARG A 79 17.74 12.25 0.89
CA ARG A 79 18.32 12.56 2.21
C ARG A 79 19.47 11.64 2.59
N LEU A 80 19.43 10.39 2.14
CA LEU A 80 20.46 9.39 2.37
C LEU A 80 21.58 9.43 1.32
N GLY A 81 21.49 10.29 0.29
CA GLY A 81 22.46 10.34 -0.80
C GLY A 81 22.44 9.10 -1.71
N GLN A 82 21.32 8.38 -1.76
CA GLN A 82 21.16 7.16 -2.55
C GLN A 82 20.56 7.45 -3.94
N PRO A 83 20.99 6.73 -4.99
CA PRO A 83 20.33 6.78 -6.29
C PRO A 83 18.93 6.18 -6.22
N LEU A 84 17.99 6.78 -6.97
CA LEU A 84 16.57 6.40 -7.05
C LEU A 84 16.34 5.22 -8.00
#